data_AF-A0A0X3T857-F1
#
_entry.id   AF-A0A0X3T857-F1
#
_cell.length_a   1.000
_cell.length_b   1.000
_cell.length_c   1.000
_cell.angle_alpha   90.00
_cell.angle_beta   90.00
_cell.angle_gamma   90.00
#
_symmetry.space_group_name_H-M   'P 1'
#
loop_
_entity.id
_entity.type
_entity.pdbx_description
1 polymer ?
#
loop_
_entity_poly.entity_id
_entity_poly.type
_entity_poly.pdbx_seq_one_letter_code
_entity_poly.pdbx_strand_id
1 'polypeptide(L)' 'MSQTNDPRTPEPIDCFQCQHFYITWDEANPRGCKAFGFKTTQMPSAVVLESSGRPCLKFLPKKRTQKKKPKRGWIA' A
#
# COMPACT_ATOMS: atom_id res chain seq x y z
N MET A 1 23.45 12.09 -10.98
CA MET A 1 22.25 11.53 -10.31
C MET A 1 21.50 10.67 -11.31
N SER A 2 21.50 9.36 -11.11
CA SER A 2 21.02 8.36 -12.08
C SER A 2 19.50 8.36 -12.21
N GLN A 3 19.02 8.50 -13.43
CA GLN A 3 17.61 8.54 -13.79
C GLN A 3 17.02 7.13 -13.63
N THR A 4 16.18 6.91 -12.62
CA THR A 4 15.51 5.63 -12.31
C THR A 4 14.26 5.44 -13.17
N ASN A 5 14.42 5.40 -14.50
CA ASN A 5 13.33 5.09 -15.43
C ASN A 5 13.73 3.88 -16.30
N ASP A 6 14.01 2.74 -15.68
CA ASP A 6 14.27 1.49 -16.40
C ASP A 6 12.96 0.67 -16.50
N PRO A 7 12.45 0.40 -17.72
CA PRO A 7 11.17 -0.30 -17.93
C PRO A 7 11.17 -1.77 -17.50
N ARG A 8 12.31 -2.32 -17.06
CA ARG A 8 12.43 -3.71 -16.60
C ARG A 8 12.19 -3.88 -15.10
N THR A 9 12.08 -2.78 -14.35
CA THR A 9 11.88 -2.85 -12.90
C THR A 9 10.41 -2.59 -12.56
N PRO A 10 9.66 -3.54 -12.00
CA PRO A 10 8.29 -3.29 -11.60
C PRO A 10 8.25 -2.23 -10.50
N GLU A 11 7.44 -1.19 -10.73
CA GLU A 11 7.24 -0.07 -9.81
C GLU A 11 6.94 -0.57 -8.38
N PRO A 12 7.61 -0.02 -7.35
CA PRO A 12 7.37 -0.42 -5.96
C PRO A 12 5.95 -0.06 -5.54
N ILE A 13 5.19 -1.06 -5.08
CA ILE A 13 3.81 -0.89 -4.62
C ILE A 13 3.79 -0.39 -3.18
N ASP A 14 3.07 0.72 -2.96
CA ASP A 14 2.84 1.27 -1.62
C ASP A 14 1.68 0.56 -0.89
N CYS A 15 2.02 -0.37 0.02
CA CYS A 15 1.03 -1.05 0.85
C CYS A 15 0.22 -0.12 1.75
N PHE A 16 0.67 1.08 2.10
CA PHE A 16 -0.12 2.01 2.92
C PHE A 16 -1.39 2.47 2.21
N GLN A 17 -1.34 2.56 0.88
CA GLN A 17 -2.50 2.83 0.03
C GLN A 17 -3.35 1.57 -0.23
N CYS A 18 -2.94 0.37 0.18
CA CYS A 18 -3.68 -0.86 -0.07
C CYS A 18 -4.79 -1.10 0.96
N GLN A 19 -5.98 -1.50 0.53
CA GLN A 19 -7.11 -1.86 1.40
C GLN A 19 -6.84 -3.11 2.24
N HIS A 20 -6.00 -4.03 1.75
CA HIS A 20 -5.68 -5.27 2.46
C HIS A 20 -4.58 -5.11 3.52
N PHE A 21 -3.85 -3.99 3.49
CA PHE A 21 -2.82 -3.71 4.47
C PHE A 21 -3.43 -3.35 5.82
N TYR A 22 -2.87 -3.92 6.89
CA TYR A 22 -3.24 -3.61 8.25
C TYR A 22 -2.01 -3.61 9.16
N ILE A 23 -2.07 -2.78 10.19
CA ILE A 23 -1.08 -2.78 11.27
C ILE A 23 -1.55 -3.80 12.30
N THR A 24 -0.61 -4.54 12.84
CA THR A 24 -0.85 -5.55 13.88
C THR A 24 -0.25 -5.09 15.20
N TRP A 25 -0.74 -5.66 16.29
CA TRP A 25 -0.21 -5.41 17.65
C TRP A 25 0.93 -6.35 18.03
N ASP A 26 1.39 -7.19 17.10
CA ASP A 26 2.52 -8.09 17.30
C ASP A 26 3.83 -7.32 17.09
N GLU A 27 4.64 -7.18 18.14
CA GLU A 27 5.92 -6.49 18.11
C GLU A 27 6.89 -7.10 17.09
N ALA A 28 6.83 -8.43 16.93
CA ALA A 28 7.68 -9.15 15.99
C ALA A 28 7.17 -9.05 14.54
N ASN A 29 5.91 -8.64 14.32
CA ASN A 29 5.30 -8.54 13.00
C ASN A 29 4.26 -7.42 12.93
N PRO A 30 4.68 -6.13 13.00
CA PRO A 30 3.76 -5.01 13.10
C PRO A 30 2.93 -4.77 11.83
N ARG A 31 3.24 -5.44 10.71
CA ARG A 31 2.59 -5.23 9.41
C ARG A 31 1.97 -6.52 8.92
N GLY A 32 0.78 -6.45 8.35
CA GLY A 32 0.07 -7.61 7.82
C GLY A 32 -0.62 -7.33 6.49
N CYS A 33 -0.84 -8.41 5.73
CA CYS A 33 -1.62 -8.37 4.50
C CYS A 33 -2.80 -9.36 4.58
N LYS A 34 -4.03 -8.85 4.53
CA LYS A 34 -5.25 -9.67 4.60
C LYS A 34 -5.46 -10.53 3.35
N ALA A 35 -5.00 -10.07 2.19
CA ALA A 35 -5.19 -10.80 0.93
C ALA A 35 -4.37 -12.10 0.89
N PHE A 36 -3.21 -12.13 1.54
CA PHE A 36 -2.33 -13.30 1.61
C PHE A 36 -2.33 -13.97 2.98
N GLY A 37 -2.88 -13.34 4.01
CA GLY A 37 -3.07 -13.95 5.34
C GLY A 37 -1.82 -14.01 6.23
N PHE A 38 -0.78 -13.23 5.94
CA PHE A 38 0.46 -13.22 6.72
C PHE A 38 0.72 -11.89 7.45
N LYS A 39 1.60 -11.95 8.44
CA LYS A 39 2.20 -10.82 9.14
C LYS A 39 3.71 -10.82 8.91
N THR A 40 4.35 -9.66 8.94
CA THR A 40 5.78 -9.49 8.67
C THR A 40 6.32 -8.24 9.34
N THR A 41 7.63 -8.22 9.58
CA THR A 41 8.41 -7.03 9.94
C THR A 41 8.84 -6.22 8.74
N GLN A 42 8.74 -6.72 7.50
CA GLN A 42 9.05 -5.96 6.29
C GLN A 42 7.77 -5.42 5.62
N MET A 43 7.89 -4.64 4.55
CA MET A 43 6.70 -4.19 3.83
C MET A 43 6.05 -5.39 3.13
N PRO A 44 4.74 -5.63 3.24
CA PRO A 44 4.14 -6.82 2.63
C PRO A 44 4.34 -6.93 1.12
N SER A 45 4.45 -5.81 0.39
CA SER A 45 4.77 -5.82 -1.05
C SER A 45 6.17 -6.35 -1.33
N ALA A 46 7.15 -6.03 -0.48
CA ALA A 46 8.52 -6.52 -0.61
C ALA A 46 8.59 -8.04 -0.36
N VAL A 47 7.90 -8.53 0.67
CA VAL A 47 7.84 -9.97 0.98
C VAL A 47 7.17 -10.75 -0.15
N VAL A 48 6.08 -10.21 -0.72
CA VAL A 48 5.41 -10.81 -1.89
C VAL A 48 6.34 -10.83 -3.09
N LEU A 49 7.09 -9.76 -3.35
CA LEU A 49 8.06 -9.70 -4.44
C LEU A 49 9.18 -10.73 -4.26
N GLU A 50 9.73 -10.83 -3.05
CA GLU A 50 10.77 -11.80 -2.70
C GLU A 50 10.27 -13.24 -2.84
N SER A 51 9.07 -13.52 -2.36
CA SER A 51 8.50 -14.88 -2.37
C SER A 51 8.00 -15.32 -3.74
N SER A 52 7.44 -14.40 -4.54
CA SER A 52 6.80 -14.73 -5.83
C SER A 52 7.62 -14.33 -7.05
N GLY A 53 8.69 -13.55 -6.87
CA GLY A 53 9.46 -12.94 -7.97
C GLY A 53 8.67 -11.89 -8.76
N ARG A 54 7.46 -11.51 -8.32
CA ARG A 54 6.53 -10.62 -9.05
C ARG A 54 5.95 -9.56 -8.12
N PRO A 55 5.61 -8.38 -8.65
CA PRO A 55 4.92 -7.35 -7.85
C PRO A 55 3.55 -7.86 -7.36
N CYS A 56 3.07 -7.27 -6.26
CA CYS A 56 1.82 -7.66 -5.61
C CYS A 56 0.60 -7.52 -6.55
N LEU A 57 0.11 -8.66 -7.06
CA LEU A 57 -1.06 -8.73 -7.94
C LEU A 57 -2.41 -8.50 -7.23
N LYS A 58 -2.42 -8.55 -5.89
CA LYS A 58 -3.60 -8.35 -5.04
C LYS A 58 -3.68 -6.92 -4.48
N PHE A 59 -2.92 -5.98 -5.03
CA PHE A 59 -2.98 -4.60 -4.60
C PHE A 59 -4.35 -3.98 -4.94
N LEU A 60 -4.99 -3.37 -3.94
CA LEU A 60 -6.26 -2.69 -4.12
C LEU A 60 -6.23 -1.32 -3.43
N PRO A 61 -6.30 -0.19 -4.16
CA PRO A 61 -6.15 1.13 -3.57
C PRO A 61 -7.30 1.46 -2.61
N LYS A 62 -7.00 2.12 -1.48
CA LYS A 62 -7.98 2.62 -0.51
C LYS A 62 -8.86 3.68 -1.18
N LYS A 63 -10.17 3.56 -1.01
CA LYS A 63 -11.12 4.58 -1.47
C LYS A 63 -10.93 5.84 -0.63
N ARG A 64 -10.13 6.79 -1.12
CA ARG A 64 -10.07 8.14 -0.54
C ARG A 64 -11.39 8.81 -0.86
N THR A 65 -12.25 9.00 0.14
CA THR A 65 -13.42 9.86 -0.01
C THR A 65 -12.89 11.26 -0.31
N GLN A 66 -13.07 11.71 -1.54
CA GLN A 66 -12.77 13.10 -1.87
C GLN A 66 -13.72 13.94 -1.04
N LYS A 67 -13.23 14.54 0.05
CA LYS A 67 -14.00 15.49 0.84
C LYS A 67 -14.42 16.61 -0.12
N LYS A 68 -15.70 16.63 -0.52
CA LYS A 68 -16.26 17.76 -1.26
C LYS A 68 -16.02 18.99 -0.38
N LYS A 69 -15.23 19.95 -0.87
CA LYS A 69 -15.02 21.21 -0.16
C LYS A 69 -16.41 21.78 0.14
N PRO A 70 -16.74 22.14 1.39
CA PRO A 70 -18.01 22.80 1.65
C PRO A 70 -18.01 24.09 0.83
N LYS A 71 -19.02 24.26 -0.03
CA LYS A 71 -19.25 25.56 -0.68
C LYS A 71 -19.61 26.51 0.46
N ARG A 72 -18.67 27.35 0.89
CA ARG A 72 -18.93 28.48 1.77
C ARG A 72 -19.86 29.44 1.02
N GLY A 73 -21.17 29.25 1.15
CA GLY A 73 -22.17 30.29 0.96
C GLY A 73 -22.47 30.84 2.35
N TRP A 74 -21.85 31.96 2.71
CA TRP A 74 -22.21 32.68 3.91
C TRP A 74 -23.43 33.55 3.59
N ILE A 75 -24.41 33.50 4.48
CA ILE A 75 -25.67 34.26 4.47
C ILE A 75 -25.53 35.41 5.47
N ALA A 76 -26.22 36.52 5.18
CA ALA A 76 -26.35 37.81 5.88
C ALA A 76 -25.38 38.90 5.41
#